data_AF-G4U229-F1
#
_entry.id   AF-G4U229-F1
#
_cell.length_a   1.000
_cell.length_b   1.000
_cell.length_c   1.000
_cell.angle_alpha   90.00
_cell.angle_beta   90.00
_cell.angle_gamma   90.00
#
_symmetry.space_group_name_H-M   'P 1'
#
loop_
_entity.id
_entity.type
_entity.pdbx_description
1 polymer ?
#
loop_
_entity_poly.entity_id
_entity_poly.type
_entity_poly.pdbx_seq_one_letter_code
_entity_poly.pdbx_strand_id
1 'polypeptide(L)'
;MPKLKLFITSRPESDIIAILQDKAIVRGMHFKMHGKEQQSNLDDIRAYVDVHLDKLLTAPQRQQIVERSNGLFIWITTAHLELRGAHGPDALGAALRSLLTRGKGGDINQVYTSILRRLRRETSSGTIHKIMGTLLTLFEPVSTEALGEMTGIADSELEPILESMQSVFRVDTVVEFLHPTFQEYLLGPHNVDMPFNSTAMQSGLAVSILKVLQEDLKEDICGISLPNKPYPKNADIVDLDKRLEQLWARSPALPYAANCCEDF
;
A
#
# COMPACT_ATOMS: atom_id res chain seq x y z
N MET A 1 -31.19 -18.44 12.99
CA MET A 1 -30.06 -17.89 12.20
C MET A 1 -29.83 -16.46 12.66
N PRO A 2 -28.58 -16.02 12.91
CA PRO A 2 -28.34 -14.62 13.28
C PRO A 2 -28.75 -13.72 12.12
N LYS A 3 -29.47 -12.63 12.42
CA LYS A 3 -29.87 -11.60 11.45
C LYS A 3 -28.63 -10.77 11.07
N LEU A 4 -27.80 -11.32 10.18
CA LEU A 4 -26.60 -10.63 9.69
C LEU A 4 -26.99 -9.40 8.87
N LYS A 5 -26.41 -8.25 9.20
CA LYS A 5 -26.50 -7.03 8.41
C LYS A 5 -25.11 -6.76 7.83
N LEU A 6 -25.01 -6.64 6.51
CA LEU A 6 -23.76 -6.29 5.84
C LEU A 6 -23.80 -4.83 5.42
N PHE A 7 -22.68 -4.13 5.63
CA PHE A 7 -22.39 -2.84 5.05
C PHE A 7 -21.30 -3.03 3.99
N ILE A 8 -21.54 -2.54 2.78
CA ILE A 8 -20.65 -2.74 1.62
C ILE A 8 -20.29 -1.37 1.07
N THR A 9 -19.01 -1.18 0.78
CA THR A 9 -18.49 -0.01 0.07
C THR A 9 -17.98 -0.44 -1.29
N SER A 10 -18.39 0.24 -2.37
CA SER A 10 -17.91 -0.04 -3.72
C SER A 10 -17.80 1.25 -4.52
N ARG A 11 -17.07 1.20 -5.64
CA ARG A 11 -17.23 2.21 -6.70
C ARG A 11 -18.63 2.07 -7.33
N PRO A 12 -19.20 3.15 -7.90
CA PRO A 12 -20.49 3.12 -8.58
C PRO A 12 -20.36 2.51 -9.98
N GLU A 13 -19.70 1.35 -10.10
CA GLU A 13 -19.54 0.66 -11.37
C GLU A 13 -20.89 0.09 -11.82
N SER A 14 -21.14 0.16 -13.13
CA SER A 14 -22.45 -0.16 -13.70
C SER A 14 -22.93 -1.59 -13.41
N ASP A 15 -22.00 -2.54 -13.35
CA ASP A 15 -22.24 -3.94 -13.01
C ASP A 15 -22.62 -4.11 -11.53
N ILE A 16 -21.90 -3.46 -10.62
CA ILE A 16 -22.20 -3.49 -9.18
C ILE A 16 -23.56 -2.85 -8.90
N ILE A 17 -23.84 -1.70 -9.53
CA ILE A 17 -25.14 -1.05 -9.44
C ILE A 17 -26.23 -1.99 -9.95
N ALA A 18 -26.07 -2.60 -11.13
CA ALA A 18 -27.06 -3.52 -11.68
C ALA A 18 -27.33 -4.75 -10.78
N ILE A 19 -26.32 -5.25 -10.07
CA ILE A 19 -26.45 -6.39 -9.17
C ILE A 19 -27.18 -6.01 -7.87
N LEU A 20 -26.89 -4.83 -7.31
CA LEU A 20 -27.38 -4.42 -5.99
C LEU A 20 -28.67 -3.60 -6.03
N GLN A 21 -28.90 -2.86 -7.11
CA GLN A 21 -30.07 -2.01 -7.27
C GLN A 21 -31.35 -2.86 -7.31
N ASP A 22 -32.39 -2.33 -6.66
CA ASP A 22 -33.74 -2.93 -6.58
C ASP A 22 -33.82 -4.34 -5.97
N LYS A 23 -32.76 -4.80 -5.30
CA LYS A 23 -32.80 -6.05 -4.53
C LYS A 23 -33.47 -5.81 -3.18
N ALA A 24 -34.48 -6.62 -2.86
CA ALA A 24 -35.22 -6.53 -1.59
C ALA A 24 -34.34 -6.69 -0.32
N ILE A 25 -33.16 -7.31 -0.45
CA ILE A 25 -32.20 -7.46 0.64
C ILE A 25 -31.40 -6.17 0.91
N VAL A 26 -31.30 -5.26 -0.07
CA VAL A 26 -30.56 -4.01 0.04
C VAL A 26 -31.46 -2.95 0.65
N ARG A 27 -31.12 -2.53 1.88
CA ARG A 27 -31.90 -1.55 2.65
C ARG A 27 -31.65 -0.10 2.24
N GLY A 28 -30.53 0.17 1.56
CA GLY A 28 -30.18 1.48 1.06
C GLY A 28 -28.89 1.43 0.25
N MET A 29 -28.84 2.21 -0.83
CA MET A 29 -27.62 2.49 -1.58
C MET A 29 -27.32 3.98 -1.47
N HIS A 30 -26.12 4.32 -0.98
CA HIS A 30 -25.69 5.70 -0.81
C HIS A 30 -24.43 5.94 -1.66
N PHE A 31 -24.57 6.73 -2.72
CA PHE A 31 -23.49 7.05 -3.65
C PHE A 31 -22.65 8.24 -3.17
N LYS A 32 -21.96 8.14 -2.03
CA LYS A 32 -21.34 9.35 -1.45
C LYS A 32 -20.06 9.05 -0.69
N MET A 33 -18.92 9.21 -1.37
CA MET A 33 -17.63 9.38 -0.68
C MET A 33 -16.74 10.47 -1.32
N HIS A 34 -16.85 10.80 -2.62
CA HIS A 34 -15.89 11.69 -3.28
C HIS A 34 -16.55 12.61 -4.32
N GLY A 35 -16.21 13.90 -4.30
CA GLY A 35 -16.56 14.87 -5.35
C GLY A 35 -16.58 16.32 -4.86
N LYS A 36 -16.20 17.25 -5.75
CA LYS A 36 -16.18 18.71 -5.50
C LYS A 36 -17.55 19.31 -5.14
N GLU A 37 -18.61 18.54 -5.38
CA GLU A 37 -20.00 18.96 -5.27
C GLU A 37 -20.57 18.78 -3.86
N GLN A 38 -19.81 18.21 -2.91
CA GLN A 38 -20.29 17.99 -1.54
C GLN A 38 -19.50 18.75 -0.48
N GLN A 39 -20.21 19.65 0.20
CA GLN A 39 -19.73 20.44 1.33
C GLN A 39 -19.24 19.57 2.50
N SER A 40 -19.84 18.39 2.73
CA SER A 40 -19.48 17.50 3.85
C SER A 40 -18.02 17.02 3.79
N ASN A 41 -17.50 16.70 2.60
CA ASN A 41 -16.10 16.30 2.45
C ASN A 41 -15.15 17.45 2.79
N LEU A 42 -15.52 18.69 2.46
CA LEU A 42 -14.73 19.85 2.83
C LEU A 42 -14.78 20.10 4.34
N ASP A 43 -15.91 19.83 5.00
CA ASP A 43 -16.03 19.95 6.45
C ASP A 43 -15.17 18.90 7.19
N ASP A 44 -15.16 17.65 6.72
CA ASP A 44 -14.29 16.60 7.26
C ASP A 44 -12.81 16.93 7.05
N ILE A 45 -12.46 17.45 5.87
CA ILE A 45 -11.10 17.92 5.57
C ILE A 45 -10.71 19.10 6.48
N ARG A 46 -11.61 20.07 6.71
CA ARG A 46 -11.37 21.18 7.64
C ARG A 46 -11.11 20.66 9.04
N ALA A 47 -11.98 19.78 9.53
CA ALA A 47 -11.82 19.17 10.85
C ALA A 47 -10.47 18.43 10.97
N TYR A 48 -10.09 17.66 9.96
CA TYR A 48 -8.79 16.99 9.94
C TYR A 48 -7.62 17.99 9.99
N VAL A 49 -7.65 19.02 9.15
CA VAL A 49 -6.61 20.05 9.05
C VAL A 49 -6.49 20.85 10.36
N ASP A 50 -7.61 21.22 10.97
CA ASP A 50 -7.62 21.95 12.24
C ASP A 50 -7.10 21.11 13.41
N VAL A 51 -7.24 19.79 13.38
CA VAL A 51 -6.70 18.90 14.42
C VAL A 51 -5.22 18.61 14.21
N HIS A 52 -4.79 18.40 12.97
CA HIS A 52 -3.45 17.85 12.69
C HIS A 52 -2.42 18.91 12.26
N LEU A 53 -2.87 20.06 11.73
CA LEU A 53 -1.99 21.11 11.21
C LEU A 53 -2.05 22.40 12.03
N ASP A 54 -2.75 22.44 13.17
CA ASP A 54 -2.86 23.64 14.02
C ASP A 54 -1.52 24.19 14.49
N LYS A 55 -0.60 23.30 14.87
CA LYS A 55 0.74 23.63 15.35
C LYS A 55 1.71 24.00 14.22
N LEU A 56 1.39 23.64 12.98
CA LEU A 56 2.24 23.87 11.81
C LEU A 56 1.79 25.11 11.02
N LEU A 57 0.49 25.35 10.93
CA LEU A 57 -0.10 26.35 10.04
C LEU A 57 -1.03 27.29 10.79
N THR A 58 -0.98 28.58 10.44
CA THR A 58 -1.96 29.57 10.86
C THR A 58 -3.34 29.28 10.26
N ALA A 59 -4.42 29.78 10.88
CA ALA A 59 -5.79 29.58 10.38
C ALA A 59 -5.98 29.98 8.90
N PRO A 60 -5.44 31.11 8.40
CA PRO A 60 -5.52 31.44 6.97
C PRO A 60 -4.80 30.42 6.07
N GLN A 61 -3.63 29.93 6.48
CA GLN A 61 -2.89 28.92 5.72
C GLN A 61 -3.62 27.58 5.69
N ARG A 62 -4.25 27.18 6.80
CA ARG A 62 -5.10 26.00 6.87
C ARG A 62 -6.27 26.10 5.91
N GLN A 63 -6.95 27.24 5.87
CA GLN A 63 -8.03 27.49 4.90
C GLN A 63 -7.55 27.38 3.45
N GLN A 64 -6.37 27.94 3.13
CA GLN A 64 -5.79 27.82 1.78
C GLN A 64 -5.50 26.35 1.39
N ILE A 65 -5.00 25.55 2.34
CA ILE A 65 -4.74 24.12 2.15
C ILE A 65 -6.03 23.33 1.91
N VAL A 66 -7.08 23.61 2.69
CA VAL A 66 -8.42 23.01 2.51
C VAL A 66 -8.95 23.33 1.12
N GLU A 67 -8.94 24.59 0.70
CA GLU A 67 -9.40 25.02 -0.63
C GLU A 67 -8.57 24.35 -1.74
N ARG A 68 -7.26 24.25 -1.53
CA ARG A 68 -6.35 23.62 -2.50
C ARG A 68 -6.58 22.12 -2.64
N SER A 69 -7.03 21.42 -1.59
CA SER A 69 -7.33 19.99 -1.68
C SER A 69 -8.46 19.65 -2.64
N ASN A 70 -9.37 20.60 -2.87
CA ASN A 70 -10.52 20.43 -3.76
C ASN A 70 -11.36 19.18 -3.44
N GLY A 71 -11.47 18.84 -2.15
CA GLY A 71 -12.23 17.69 -1.67
C GLY A 71 -11.49 16.34 -1.72
N LEU A 72 -10.20 16.31 -2.10
CA LEU A 72 -9.39 15.10 -2.07
C LEU A 72 -8.67 14.94 -0.72
N PHE A 73 -9.12 13.97 0.08
CA PHE A 73 -8.50 13.67 1.37
C PHE A 73 -7.05 13.21 1.24
N ILE A 74 -6.73 12.41 0.20
CA ILE A 74 -5.35 11.98 -0.09
C ILE A 74 -4.42 13.18 -0.34
N TRP A 75 -4.92 14.26 -0.94
CA TRP A 75 -4.11 15.47 -1.15
C TRP A 75 -3.72 16.08 0.21
N ILE A 76 -4.65 16.11 1.17
CA ILE A 76 -4.42 16.64 2.51
C ILE A 76 -3.48 15.75 3.33
N THR A 77 -3.61 14.43 3.28
CA THR A 77 -2.72 13.53 4.01
C THR A 77 -1.30 13.59 3.44
N THR A 78 -1.14 13.66 2.11
CA THR A 78 0.18 13.90 1.49
C THR A 78 0.75 15.27 1.87
N ALA A 79 -0.06 16.34 1.85
CA ALA A 79 0.36 17.67 2.27
C ALA A 79 0.79 17.71 3.74
N HIS A 80 0.07 17.02 4.62
CA HIS A 80 0.43 16.89 6.03
C HIS A 80 1.80 16.23 6.20
N LEU A 81 2.07 15.11 5.51
CA LEU A 81 3.38 14.47 5.56
C LEU A 81 4.50 15.40 5.06
N GLU A 82 4.30 16.11 3.95
CA GLU A 82 5.28 17.08 3.43
C GLU A 82 5.56 18.21 4.43
N LEU A 83 4.53 18.75 5.07
CA LEU A 83 4.69 19.83 6.06
C LEU A 83 5.37 19.34 7.33
N ARG A 84 5.05 18.12 7.80
CA ARG A 84 5.66 17.54 9.00
C ARG A 84 7.14 17.20 8.80
N GLY A 85 7.53 16.79 7.59
CA GLY A 85 8.93 16.55 7.23
C GLY A 85 9.76 17.83 7.02
N ALA A 86 9.13 19.00 7.01
CA ALA A 86 9.82 20.27 6.83
C ALA A 86 10.41 20.78 8.16
N HIS A 87 11.73 20.68 8.31
CA HIS A 87 12.42 21.08 9.53
C HIS A 87 12.74 22.58 9.56
N GLY A 88 12.04 23.31 10.44
CA GLY A 88 12.25 24.72 10.70
C GLY A 88 11.36 25.67 9.86
N PRO A 89 11.24 26.95 10.25
CA PRO A 89 10.28 27.87 9.66
C PRO A 89 10.45 28.09 8.15
N ASP A 90 11.69 28.17 7.67
CA ASP A 90 11.99 28.42 6.25
C ASP A 90 11.61 27.23 5.36
N ALA A 91 11.96 26.01 5.82
CA ALA A 91 11.59 24.78 5.12
C ALA A 91 10.07 24.60 5.10
N LEU A 92 9.40 24.86 6.23
CA LEU A 92 7.94 24.80 6.33
C LEU A 92 7.27 25.81 5.40
N GLY A 93 7.77 27.05 5.35
CA GLY A 93 7.30 28.06 4.42
C GLY A 93 7.53 27.68 2.95
N ALA A 94 8.65 27.04 2.63
CA ALA A 94 8.93 26.53 1.29
C ALA A 94 7.99 25.36 0.91
N ALA A 95 7.74 24.42 1.82
CA ALA A 95 6.82 23.32 1.63
C ALA A 95 5.39 23.82 1.38
N LEU A 96 4.90 24.75 2.21
CA LEU A 96 3.59 25.36 2.03
C LEU A 96 3.47 26.09 0.69
N ARG A 97 4.46 26.92 0.32
CA ARG A 97 4.47 27.61 -0.98
C ARG A 97 4.45 26.61 -2.14
N SER A 98 5.22 25.52 -2.04
CA SER A 98 5.22 24.44 -3.03
C SER A 98 3.83 23.83 -3.18
N LEU A 99 3.16 23.47 -2.07
CA LEU A 99 1.82 22.90 -2.08
C LEU A 99 0.77 23.84 -2.70
N LEU A 100 0.82 25.13 -2.35
CA LEU A 100 -0.14 26.13 -2.84
C LEU A 100 0.09 26.52 -4.31
N THR A 101 1.29 26.31 -4.86
CA THR A 101 1.62 26.64 -6.26
C THR A 101 1.65 25.42 -7.18
N ARG A 102 1.74 24.20 -6.63
CA ARG A 102 1.76 22.95 -7.39
C ARG A 102 0.43 22.74 -8.10
N GLY A 103 0.48 22.76 -9.43
CA GLY A 103 -0.57 22.24 -10.32
C GLY A 103 -1.99 22.75 -10.06
N LYS A 104 -3.00 21.96 -10.46
CA LYS A 104 -4.39 22.22 -10.08
C LYS A 104 -4.72 21.32 -8.90
N GLY A 105 -5.08 21.92 -7.77
CA GLY A 105 -5.58 21.21 -6.61
C GLY A 105 -6.74 20.27 -6.97
N GLY A 106 -6.75 19.06 -6.41
CA GLY A 106 -7.76 18.04 -6.69
C GLY A 106 -7.48 17.11 -7.87
N ASP A 107 -6.31 17.17 -8.51
CA ASP A 107 -5.89 16.16 -9.48
C ASP A 107 -5.09 15.06 -8.77
N ILE A 108 -5.69 13.87 -8.65
CA ILE A 108 -5.08 12.73 -7.95
C ILE A 108 -3.81 12.24 -8.64
N ASN A 109 -3.74 12.33 -9.98
CA ASN A 109 -2.54 11.93 -10.71
C ASN A 109 -1.37 12.85 -10.38
N GLN A 110 -1.60 14.16 -10.21
CA GLN A 110 -0.57 15.11 -9.79
C GLN A 110 -0.08 14.83 -8.37
N VAL A 111 -0.96 14.38 -7.46
CA VAL A 111 -0.56 13.93 -6.12
C VAL A 111 0.40 12.75 -6.24
N TYR A 112 0.03 11.72 -6.98
CA TYR A 112 0.86 10.53 -7.18
C TYR A 112 2.18 10.82 -7.88
N THR A 113 2.18 11.64 -8.94
CA THR A 113 3.39 12.12 -9.59
C THR A 113 4.31 12.82 -8.59
N SER A 114 3.77 13.64 -7.70
CA SER A 114 4.59 14.34 -6.71
C SER A 114 5.20 13.40 -5.68
N ILE A 115 4.45 12.40 -5.22
CA ILE A 115 4.95 11.37 -4.30
C ILE A 115 6.11 10.62 -4.94
N LEU A 116 5.94 10.16 -6.19
CA LEU A 116 7.02 9.48 -6.92
C LEU A 116 8.24 10.37 -7.15
N ARG A 117 8.04 11.64 -7.50
CA ARG A 117 9.14 12.59 -7.68
C ARG A 117 9.91 12.85 -6.39
N ARG A 118 9.23 12.91 -5.24
CA ARG A 118 9.89 13.02 -3.94
C ARG A 118 10.74 11.78 -3.69
N LEU A 119 10.14 10.60 -3.80
CA LEU A 119 10.82 9.33 -3.60
C LEU A 119 12.07 9.19 -4.49
N ARG A 120 12.00 9.61 -5.76
CA ARG A 120 13.14 9.59 -6.69
C ARG A 120 14.30 10.51 -6.32
N ARG A 121 14.09 11.51 -5.46
CA ARG A 121 15.18 12.35 -4.93
C ARG A 121 15.91 11.67 -3.79
N GLU A 122 15.23 10.77 -3.09
CA GLU A 122 15.69 10.10 -1.87
C GLU A 122 16.21 8.68 -2.15
N THR A 123 15.72 8.06 -3.22
CA THR A 123 15.94 6.63 -3.51
C THR A 123 16.24 6.39 -4.99
N SER A 124 17.10 5.43 -5.28
CA SER A 124 17.47 5.08 -6.65
C SER A 124 16.26 4.56 -7.45
N SER A 125 16.21 4.88 -8.75
CA SER A 125 15.14 4.38 -9.63
C SER A 125 15.08 2.84 -9.63
N GLY A 126 16.22 2.15 -9.55
CA GLY A 126 16.27 0.70 -9.52
C GLY A 126 15.62 0.11 -8.26
N THR A 127 15.94 0.67 -7.09
CA THR A 127 15.33 0.29 -5.81
C THR A 127 13.81 0.51 -5.84
N ILE A 128 13.36 1.68 -6.33
CA ILE A 128 11.93 1.99 -6.43
C ILE A 128 11.22 0.99 -7.36
N HIS A 129 11.78 0.68 -8.53
CA HIS A 129 11.19 -0.28 -9.45
C HIS A 129 11.10 -1.69 -8.86
N LYS A 130 12.10 -2.13 -8.09
CA LYS A 130 12.06 -3.43 -7.40
C LYS A 130 10.94 -3.47 -6.37
N ILE A 131 10.86 -2.49 -5.48
CA ILE A 131 9.85 -2.44 -4.42
C ILE A 131 8.46 -2.36 -5.02
N MET A 132 8.21 -1.35 -5.86
CA MET A 132 6.90 -1.10 -6.47
C MET A 132 6.49 -2.22 -7.41
N GLY A 133 7.42 -2.72 -8.22
CA GLY A 133 7.14 -3.78 -9.17
C GLY A 133 6.82 -5.11 -8.49
N THR A 134 7.50 -5.41 -7.38
CA THR A 134 7.16 -6.57 -6.54
C THR A 134 5.77 -6.39 -5.96
N LEU A 135 5.50 -5.29 -5.26
CA LEU A 135 4.19 -5.01 -4.66
C LEU A 135 3.03 -5.04 -5.67
N LEU A 136 3.25 -4.56 -6.90
CA LEU A 136 2.25 -4.58 -7.98
C LEU A 136 1.98 -5.99 -8.55
N THR A 137 2.86 -6.95 -8.30
CA THR A 137 2.75 -8.32 -8.83
C THR A 137 2.39 -9.37 -7.78
N LEU A 138 2.40 -8.99 -6.50
CA LEU A 138 2.00 -9.89 -5.42
C LEU A 138 0.52 -10.29 -5.56
N PHE A 139 0.23 -11.57 -5.33
CA PHE A 139 -1.13 -12.07 -5.21
C PHE A 139 -1.77 -11.69 -3.87
N GLU A 140 -0.96 -11.71 -2.81
CA GLU A 140 -1.35 -11.33 -1.45
C GLU A 140 -0.26 -10.43 -0.84
N PRO A 141 -0.64 -9.44 -0.01
CA PRO A 141 0.33 -8.61 0.70
C PRO A 141 1.30 -9.45 1.56
N VAL A 142 2.55 -9.01 1.63
CA VAL A 142 3.60 -9.66 2.42
C VAL A 142 4.14 -8.71 3.50
N SER A 143 4.83 -9.24 4.51
CA SER A 143 5.50 -8.42 5.53
C SER A 143 6.66 -7.62 4.95
N THR A 144 7.15 -6.62 5.69
CA THR A 144 8.32 -5.82 5.28
C THR A 144 9.55 -6.71 5.09
N GLU A 145 9.76 -7.66 6.00
CA GLU A 145 10.89 -8.59 5.98
C GLU A 145 10.82 -9.52 4.75
N ALA A 146 9.63 -10.05 4.44
CA ALA A 146 9.40 -10.86 3.25
C ALA A 146 9.63 -10.04 1.97
N LEU A 147 9.17 -8.79 1.92
CA LEU A 147 9.44 -7.89 0.80
C LEU A 147 10.94 -7.59 0.64
N GLY A 148 11.66 -7.41 1.76
CA GLY A 148 13.10 -7.23 1.78
C GLY A 148 13.85 -8.43 1.19
N GLU A 149 13.52 -9.63 1.63
CA GLU A 149 14.05 -10.89 1.12
C GLU A 149 13.78 -11.06 -0.38
N MET A 150 12.54 -10.84 -0.82
CA MET A 150 12.14 -10.96 -2.24
C MET A 150 12.84 -9.94 -3.14
N THR A 151 13.08 -8.73 -2.66
CA THR A 151 13.70 -7.65 -3.44
C THR A 151 15.24 -7.64 -3.34
N GLY A 152 15.78 -8.34 -2.34
CA GLY A 152 17.19 -8.27 -1.94
C GLY A 152 17.57 -6.90 -1.36
N ILE A 153 16.63 -6.22 -0.70
CA ILE A 153 16.82 -4.90 -0.08
C ILE A 153 16.76 -5.11 1.44
N ALA A 154 17.74 -4.57 2.16
CA ALA A 154 17.77 -4.69 3.62
C ALA A 154 16.64 -3.87 4.26
N ASP A 155 16.07 -4.35 5.37
CA ASP A 155 15.00 -3.66 6.10
C ASP A 155 15.37 -2.22 6.47
N SER A 156 16.64 -1.98 6.84
CA SER A 156 17.15 -0.63 7.14
C SER A 156 17.09 0.37 5.97
N GLU A 157 17.03 -0.12 4.72
CA GLU A 157 16.80 0.70 3.52
C GLU A 157 15.31 0.73 3.17
N LEU A 158 14.60 -0.39 3.34
CA LEU A 158 13.20 -0.55 2.97
C LEU A 158 12.25 0.23 3.89
N GLU A 159 12.43 0.18 5.21
CA GLU A 159 11.56 0.84 6.19
C GLU A 159 11.46 2.36 5.95
N PRO A 160 12.56 3.14 5.81
CA PRO A 160 12.46 4.56 5.53
C PRO A 160 11.73 4.88 4.22
N ILE A 161 11.90 4.02 3.20
CA ILE A 161 11.20 4.17 1.91
C ILE A 161 9.69 4.00 2.12
N LEU A 162 9.27 2.93 2.80
CA LEU A 162 7.87 2.65 3.08
C LEU A 162 7.25 3.74 3.97
N GLU A 163 7.97 4.21 4.99
CA GLU A 163 7.58 5.32 5.86
C GLU A 163 7.36 6.62 5.07
N SER A 164 8.24 6.93 4.11
CA SER A 164 8.11 8.09 3.23
C SER A 164 6.84 8.04 2.36
N MET A 165 6.19 6.88 2.26
CA MET A 165 5.07 6.59 1.39
C MET A 165 3.78 6.21 2.13
N GLN A 166 3.68 6.50 3.43
CA GLN A 166 2.48 6.23 4.26
C GLN A 166 1.18 6.88 3.75
N SER A 167 1.24 7.87 2.86
CA SER A 167 0.04 8.42 2.20
C SER A 167 -0.57 7.49 1.15
N VAL A 168 0.17 6.48 0.69
CA VAL A 168 -0.25 5.56 -0.39
C VAL A 168 -0.03 4.09 -0.07
N PHE A 169 0.73 3.78 0.98
CA PHE A 169 0.84 2.45 1.57
C PHE A 169 0.30 2.41 2.97
N ARG A 170 -0.28 1.26 3.34
CA ARG A 170 -0.44 0.84 4.72
C ARG A 170 0.68 -0.14 5.03
N VAL A 171 1.38 0.12 6.11
CA VAL A 171 2.50 -0.69 6.61
C VAL A 171 2.15 -1.03 8.04
N ASP A 172 1.69 -2.25 8.25
CA ASP A 172 1.37 -2.80 9.57
C ASP A 172 2.02 -4.18 9.68
N THR A 173 1.25 -5.27 9.81
CA THR A 173 1.79 -6.64 9.68
C THR A 173 2.20 -6.99 8.26
N VAL A 174 1.61 -6.31 7.27
CA VAL A 174 1.89 -6.46 5.84
C VAL A 174 1.99 -5.09 5.16
N VAL A 175 2.65 -5.05 4.01
CA VAL A 175 2.77 -3.88 3.15
C VAL A 175 1.71 -3.97 2.05
N GLU A 176 0.74 -3.05 2.07
CA GLU A 176 -0.33 -3.01 1.07
C GLU A 176 -0.60 -1.60 0.55
N PHE A 177 -1.14 -1.50 -0.66
CA PHE A 177 -1.59 -0.23 -1.21
C PHE A 177 -2.79 0.29 -0.43
N LEU A 178 -2.70 1.52 0.09
CA LEU A 178 -3.79 2.17 0.82
C LEU A 178 -4.95 2.53 -0.11
N HIS A 179 -4.64 2.89 -1.36
CA HIS A 179 -5.61 3.36 -2.34
C HIS A 179 -5.44 2.61 -3.67
N PRO A 180 -6.48 1.91 -4.18
CA PRO A 180 -6.44 1.24 -5.48
C PRO A 180 -6.09 2.17 -6.64
N THR A 181 -6.48 3.45 -6.55
CA THR A 181 -6.16 4.48 -7.54
C THR A 181 -4.66 4.74 -7.69
N PHE A 182 -3.84 4.42 -6.68
CA PHE A 182 -2.38 4.54 -6.82
C PHE A 182 -1.82 3.42 -7.70
N GLN A 183 -2.31 2.19 -7.56
CA GLN A 183 -1.94 1.09 -8.46
C GLN A 183 -2.35 1.40 -9.90
N GLU A 184 -3.58 1.87 -10.09
CA GLU A 184 -4.10 2.31 -11.40
C GLU A 184 -3.23 3.41 -12.01
N TYR A 185 -2.77 4.37 -11.20
CA TYR A 185 -1.83 5.39 -11.65
C TYR A 185 -0.48 4.78 -12.07
N LEU A 186 0.11 3.91 -11.25
CA LEU A 186 1.42 3.30 -11.52
C LEU A 186 1.42 2.51 -12.83
N LEU A 187 0.34 1.80 -13.11
CA LEU A 187 0.12 0.99 -14.32
C LEU A 187 -0.44 1.81 -15.50
N GLY A 188 -0.88 3.03 -15.25
CA GLY A 188 -1.59 3.87 -16.20
C GLY A 188 -0.68 4.81 -17.01
N PRO A 189 -1.20 5.38 -18.11
CA PRO A 189 -0.44 6.28 -18.99
C PRO A 189 -0.10 7.63 -18.34
N HIS A 190 -0.70 7.95 -17.19
CA HIS A 190 -0.39 9.17 -16.44
C HIS A 190 0.97 9.09 -15.74
N ASN A 191 1.48 7.89 -15.49
CA ASN A 191 2.80 7.68 -14.90
C ASN A 191 3.90 7.74 -15.99
N VAL A 192 4.12 8.96 -16.49
CA VAL A 192 5.16 9.23 -17.51
C VAL A 192 6.56 9.18 -16.91
N ASP A 193 6.69 9.54 -15.63
CA ASP A 193 7.99 9.69 -14.98
C ASP A 193 8.66 8.35 -14.68
N MET A 194 7.89 7.28 -14.44
CA MET A 194 8.39 5.98 -13.98
C MET A 194 7.49 4.83 -14.45
N PRO A 195 7.42 4.53 -15.76
CA PRO A 195 6.52 3.51 -16.28
C PRO A 195 6.89 2.11 -15.78
N PHE A 196 5.88 1.33 -15.39
CA PHE A 196 6.03 -0.05 -14.95
C PHE A 196 5.65 -1.02 -16.08
N ASN A 197 6.54 -1.96 -16.39
CA ASN A 197 6.30 -2.98 -17.41
C ASN A 197 5.83 -4.29 -16.77
N SER A 198 4.60 -4.72 -17.04
CA SER A 198 3.99 -5.92 -16.43
C SER A 198 4.83 -7.18 -16.60
N THR A 199 5.30 -7.46 -17.82
CA THR A 199 6.11 -8.65 -18.12
C THR A 199 7.43 -8.64 -17.35
N ALA A 200 8.11 -7.50 -17.28
CA ALA A 200 9.37 -7.38 -16.55
C ALA A 200 9.16 -7.55 -15.04
N MET A 201 8.09 -6.98 -14.47
CA MET A 201 7.75 -7.14 -13.06
C MET A 201 7.43 -8.60 -12.72
N GLN A 202 6.58 -9.26 -13.51
CA GLN A 202 6.21 -10.67 -13.31
C GLN A 202 7.43 -11.59 -13.41
N SER A 203 8.30 -11.34 -14.39
CA SER A 203 9.56 -12.09 -14.53
C SER A 203 10.47 -11.86 -13.33
N GLY A 204 10.54 -10.63 -12.83
CA GLY A 204 11.29 -10.27 -11.63
C GLY A 204 10.81 -11.03 -10.40
N LEU A 205 9.49 -11.03 -10.16
CA LEU A 205 8.86 -11.77 -9.06
C LEU A 205 9.14 -13.28 -9.17
N ALA A 206 8.98 -13.87 -10.35
CA ALA A 206 9.25 -15.29 -10.57
C ALA A 206 10.70 -15.65 -10.25
N VAL A 207 11.66 -14.83 -10.68
CA VAL A 207 13.08 -15.02 -10.35
C VAL A 207 13.32 -14.92 -8.84
N SER A 208 12.70 -13.95 -8.16
CA SER A 208 12.81 -13.80 -6.70
C SER A 208 12.25 -15.02 -5.96
N ILE A 209 11.07 -15.50 -6.35
CA ILE A 209 10.44 -16.69 -5.76
C ILE A 209 11.36 -17.91 -5.95
N LEU A 210 11.87 -18.13 -7.17
CA LEU A 210 12.75 -19.27 -7.44
C LEU A 210 14.04 -19.23 -6.61
N LYS A 211 14.57 -18.03 -6.32
CA LYS A 211 15.74 -17.89 -5.45
C LYS A 211 15.42 -18.26 -4.01
N VAL A 212 14.33 -17.74 -3.46
CA VAL A 212 13.85 -18.09 -2.10
C VAL A 212 13.68 -19.60 -1.98
N LEU A 213 13.00 -20.23 -2.95
CA LEU A 213 12.82 -21.68 -2.97
C LEU A 213 14.16 -22.42 -3.08
N GLN A 214 15.07 -21.96 -3.94
CA GLN A 214 16.38 -22.59 -4.11
C GLN A 214 17.24 -22.54 -2.84
N GLU A 215 17.19 -21.44 -2.09
CA GLU A 215 18.03 -21.20 -0.92
C GLU A 215 17.47 -21.89 0.34
N ASP A 216 16.15 -21.81 0.52
CA ASP A 216 15.51 -22.14 1.79
C ASP A 216 14.63 -23.38 1.77
N LEU A 217 14.09 -23.79 0.60
CA LEU A 217 13.30 -25.01 0.51
C LEU A 217 14.20 -26.24 0.61
N LYS A 218 13.90 -27.11 1.58
CA LYS A 218 14.67 -28.33 1.85
C LYS A 218 13.73 -29.50 2.07
N GLU A 219 14.16 -30.69 1.68
CA GLU A 219 13.47 -31.91 2.12
C GLU A 219 13.51 -31.98 3.65
N ASP A 220 12.40 -32.41 4.24
CA ASP A 220 12.23 -32.48 5.70
C ASP A 220 12.58 -31.16 6.42
N ILE A 221 12.11 -30.04 5.88
CA ILE A 221 12.43 -28.68 6.36
C ILE A 221 12.11 -28.46 7.85
N CYS A 222 11.15 -29.21 8.40
CA CYS A 222 10.78 -29.19 9.81
C CYS A 222 11.48 -30.29 10.64
N GLY A 223 12.32 -31.12 10.06
CA GLY A 223 13.03 -32.20 10.76
C GLY A 223 12.08 -33.18 11.45
N ILE A 224 11.02 -33.59 10.76
CA ILE A 224 9.98 -34.50 11.27
C ILE A 224 10.24 -35.96 10.87
N SER A 225 11.19 -36.21 9.97
CA SER A 225 11.55 -37.58 9.59
C SER A 225 12.11 -38.37 10.77
N LEU A 226 11.86 -39.68 10.75
CA LEU A 226 12.41 -40.63 11.71
C LEU A 226 13.18 -41.72 10.96
N PRO A 227 14.36 -42.14 11.45
CA PRO A 227 15.16 -43.16 10.78
C PRO A 227 14.35 -44.44 10.52
N ASN A 228 14.37 -44.92 9.28
CA ASN A 228 13.71 -46.14 8.83
C ASN A 228 12.19 -46.19 9.08
N LYS A 229 11.52 -45.04 9.15
CA LYS A 229 10.06 -44.94 9.27
C LYS A 229 9.49 -44.09 8.13
N PRO A 230 8.24 -44.35 7.71
CA PRO A 230 7.55 -43.42 6.81
C PRO A 230 7.38 -42.06 7.49
N TYR A 231 7.26 -41.00 6.67
CA TYR A 231 6.96 -39.66 7.18
C TYR A 231 5.65 -39.69 8.01
N PRO A 232 5.66 -39.10 9.22
CA PRO A 232 4.45 -38.97 10.02
C PRO A 232 3.47 -37.99 9.35
N LYS A 233 2.18 -38.08 9.69
CA LYS A 233 1.22 -37.07 9.25
C LYS A 233 1.45 -35.77 10.01
N ASN A 234 1.25 -34.63 9.36
CA ASN A 234 1.38 -33.32 10.00
C ASN A 234 0.57 -33.21 11.30
N ALA A 235 -0.65 -33.75 11.31
CA ALA A 235 -1.54 -33.74 12.49
C ALA A 235 -1.01 -34.54 13.69
N ASP A 236 -0.05 -35.44 13.48
CA ASP A 236 0.55 -36.27 14.55
C ASP A 236 1.78 -35.59 15.18
N ILE A 237 2.20 -34.41 14.70
CA ILE A 237 3.38 -33.67 15.16
C ILE A 237 2.97 -32.51 16.05
N VAL A 238 3.13 -32.68 17.36
CA VAL A 238 2.64 -31.76 18.40
C VAL A 238 3.26 -30.36 18.31
N ASP A 239 4.53 -30.25 17.88
CA ASP A 239 5.27 -29.00 17.82
C ASP A 239 5.44 -28.45 16.39
N LEU A 240 4.68 -28.95 15.42
CA LEU A 240 4.82 -28.57 14.01
C LEU A 240 4.63 -27.07 13.79
N ASP A 241 3.57 -26.50 14.36
CA ASP A 241 3.27 -25.06 14.22
C ASP A 241 4.43 -24.20 14.73
N LYS A 242 5.01 -24.56 15.88
CA LYS A 242 6.16 -23.86 16.44
C LYS A 242 7.40 -23.96 15.56
N ARG A 243 7.61 -25.11 14.90
CA ARG A 243 8.72 -25.30 13.95
C ARG A 243 8.52 -24.46 12.70
N LEU A 244 7.29 -24.36 12.19
CA LEU A 244 6.93 -23.51 11.07
C LEU A 244 7.09 -22.03 11.41
N GLU A 245 6.62 -21.57 12.56
CA GLU A 245 6.83 -20.18 13.03
C GLU A 245 8.32 -19.82 13.08
N GLN A 246 9.16 -20.71 13.62
CA GLN A 246 10.61 -20.52 13.65
C GLN A 246 11.25 -20.53 12.26
N LEU A 247 10.69 -21.28 11.32
CA LEU A 247 11.13 -21.30 9.94
C LEU A 247 10.77 -19.99 9.24
N TRP A 248 9.52 -19.53 9.36
CA TRP A 248 9.03 -18.30 8.75
C TRP A 248 9.72 -17.06 9.32
N ALA A 249 10.08 -17.06 10.59
CA ALA A 249 10.87 -15.98 11.18
C ALA A 249 12.32 -15.92 10.61
N ARG A 250 12.84 -17.02 10.06
CA ARG A 250 14.18 -17.08 9.46
C ARG A 250 14.17 -16.89 7.95
N SER A 251 13.08 -17.27 7.30
CA SER A 251 12.83 -17.12 5.85
C SER A 251 11.43 -16.53 5.62
N PRO A 252 11.23 -15.22 5.88
CA PRO A 252 9.93 -14.56 5.79
C PRO A 252 9.20 -14.68 4.44
N ALA A 253 9.93 -14.79 3.32
CA ALA A 253 9.35 -14.92 1.99
C ALA A 253 8.99 -16.36 1.61
N LEU A 254 9.51 -17.36 2.31
CA LEU A 254 9.29 -18.78 1.99
C LEU A 254 7.80 -19.21 1.99
N PRO A 255 6.94 -18.77 2.95
CA PRO A 255 5.51 -19.11 2.91
C PRO A 255 4.83 -18.62 1.64
N TYR A 256 5.13 -17.38 1.24
CA TYR A 256 4.58 -16.79 0.03
C TYR A 256 5.08 -17.53 -1.21
N ALA A 257 6.38 -17.84 -1.27
CA ALA A 257 7.00 -18.55 -2.37
C ALA A 257 6.43 -19.97 -2.55
N ALA A 258 6.19 -20.68 -1.45
CA ALA A 258 5.61 -22.02 -1.47
C ALA A 258 4.15 -22.00 -1.96
N ASN A 259 3.32 -21.09 -1.44
CA ASN A 259 1.92 -20.97 -1.84
C ASN A 259 1.78 -20.57 -3.32
N CYS A 260 2.63 -19.66 -3.81
CA CYS A 260 2.62 -19.24 -5.22
C CYS A 260 2.79 -20.41 -6.22
N CYS A 261 3.42 -21.51 -5.81
CA CYS A 261 3.65 -22.67 -6.66
C CYS A 261 2.54 -23.71 -6.62
N GLU A 262 1.60 -23.63 -5.67
CA GLU A 262 0.48 -24.58 -5.58
C GLU A 262 -0.70 -24.19 -6.51
N ASP A 263 -0.80 -22.92 -6.89
CA ASP A 263 -1.88 -22.38 -7.73
C ASP A 263 -1.65 -22.46 -9.25
N PHE A 264 -0.58 -23.15 -9.70
CA PHE A 264 -0.26 -23.43 -11.11
C PHE A 264 -0.30 -24.92 -11.44
#